data_AF-A0A5N9AWB1-F1
#
_entry.id   AF-A0A5N9AWB1-F1
#
_cell.length_a   1.000
_cell.length_b   1.000
_cell.length_c   1.000
_cell.angle_alpha   90.00
_cell.angle_beta   90.00
_cell.angle_gamma   90.00
#
_symmetry.space_group_name_H-M   'P 1'
#
loop_
_entity.id
_entity.type
_entity.pdbx_description
1 polymer ?
#
loop_
_entity_poly.entity_id
_entity_poly.type
_entity_poly.pdbx_seq_one_letter_code
_entity_poly.pdbx_strand_id
1 'polypeptide(L)'
;MPENTRALGVLVKVDRAKPSVALVARIRDANKRYFTYELGTLDSTNWTFKEVELFGSRRPWRQLFPQRPLSLMSVSIVETNARGELDPGSILLDSIKARRSTGEVENIETFSSVDGWHVLKNVPDAEKDRIELSSVSAKGDGSLLYAWSGGSPITARGVYPGADPSPMPALASVSFLRDSEHSIGDNLTISLGGRRSSVRITDSFDYFPTLNTIEDKFILVGLEPALTNTNIGALLGGITPNEIWLSAEPGLSEDEWSDLVISLKNETPFPIGSVLDTRDALSKANIDPLVKAGWKALLFIAFGAILLLSAIGFVSHAYVSFRNREVQFALMRTIGLSMNQLISLIWLEQALIIIVGMSLGTWMGARLGAVIMPFLGSDDQGAQVVPPFIMQVDWTNLLTTYLGMVVVFTLVIVGVIFLIRRMSLNRALRLGEM
;
A
#
# COMPACT_ATOMS: atom_id res chain seq x y z
N MET A 1 -9.66 29.33 -16.17
CA MET A 1 -9.65 30.77 -16.52
C MET A 1 -9.17 30.92 -17.96
N PRO A 2 -9.52 32.01 -18.67
CA PRO A 2 -8.97 32.28 -19.99
C PRO A 2 -7.44 32.28 -20.00
N GLU A 3 -6.82 31.70 -21.03
CA GLU A 3 -5.36 31.57 -21.08
C GLU A 3 -4.64 32.91 -20.92
N ASN A 4 -5.19 33.99 -21.49
CA ASN A 4 -4.57 35.31 -21.46
C ASN A 4 -4.87 36.17 -20.23
N THR A 5 -5.39 35.57 -19.15
CA THR A 5 -5.65 36.27 -17.89
C THR A 5 -4.37 36.90 -17.33
N ARG A 6 -4.46 38.18 -16.95
CA ARG A 6 -3.40 38.96 -16.28
C ARG A 6 -3.83 39.45 -14.89
N ALA A 7 -5.10 39.76 -14.70
CA ALA A 7 -5.64 40.13 -13.40
C ALA A 7 -6.90 39.34 -13.10
N LEU A 8 -7.12 39.07 -11.81
CA LEU A 8 -8.32 38.43 -11.28
C LEU A 8 -9.02 39.44 -10.37
N GLY A 9 -10.31 39.63 -10.57
CA GLY A 9 -11.11 40.50 -9.74
C GLY A 9 -12.43 39.87 -9.32
N VAL A 10 -12.95 40.33 -8.19
CA VAL A 10 -14.24 39.90 -7.67
C VAL A 10 -15.02 41.14 -7.24
N LEU A 11 -16.27 41.25 -7.70
CA LEU A 11 -17.20 42.29 -7.28
C LEU A 11 -17.95 41.82 -6.04
N VAL A 12 -17.75 42.54 -4.92
CA VAL A 12 -18.26 42.12 -3.61
C VAL A 12 -18.98 43.23 -2.86
N LYS A 13 -19.86 42.85 -1.94
CA LYS A 13 -20.52 43.73 -0.97
C LYS A 13 -20.62 43.03 0.39
N VAL A 14 -20.18 43.69 1.46
CA VAL A 14 -20.23 43.13 2.82
C VAL A 14 -21.36 43.72 3.67
N ASP A 15 -21.80 42.95 4.68
CA ASP A 15 -22.81 43.39 5.66
C ASP A 15 -22.34 44.60 6.48
N ARG A 16 -21.07 44.59 6.87
CA ARG A 16 -20.42 45.64 7.64
C ARG A 16 -18.97 45.82 7.19
N ALA A 17 -18.43 47.04 7.34
CA ALA A 17 -17.02 47.28 7.07
C ALA A 17 -16.15 46.48 8.06
N LYS A 18 -15.22 45.69 7.54
CA LYS A 18 -14.24 44.87 8.26
C LYS A 18 -12.84 45.12 7.67
N PRO A 19 -12.18 46.24 8.01
CA PRO A 19 -10.92 46.65 7.38
C PRO A 19 -9.75 45.67 7.61
N SER A 20 -9.83 44.84 8.66
CA SER A 20 -8.84 43.82 9.00
C SER A 20 -9.04 42.50 8.23
N VAL A 21 -10.21 42.30 7.62
CA VAL A 21 -10.53 41.11 6.84
C VAL A 21 -10.22 41.35 5.37
N ALA A 22 -9.41 40.49 4.77
CA ALA A 22 -9.04 40.56 3.37
C ALA A 22 -9.75 39.50 2.53
N LEU A 23 -10.11 39.87 1.30
CA LEU A 23 -10.57 38.95 0.26
C LEU A 23 -9.34 38.36 -0.45
N VAL A 24 -9.34 37.04 -0.58
CA VAL A 24 -8.22 36.24 -1.07
C VAL A 24 -8.72 35.25 -2.10
N ALA A 25 -7.99 35.08 -3.20
CA ALA A 25 -8.23 34.03 -4.17
C ALA A 25 -7.07 33.06 -4.20
N ARG A 26 -7.39 31.77 -4.23
CA ARG A 26 -6.45 30.69 -4.43
C ARG A 26 -6.54 30.22 -5.87
N ILE A 27 -5.40 30.11 -6.54
CA ILE A 27 -5.31 29.60 -7.91
C ILE A 27 -4.33 28.43 -8.00
N ARG A 28 -4.57 27.55 -8.98
CA ARG A 28 -3.67 26.45 -9.35
C ARG A 28 -3.18 26.64 -10.78
N ASP A 29 -1.91 26.40 -10.98
CA ASP A 29 -1.22 26.52 -12.26
C ASP A 29 -1.10 25.16 -12.98
N ALA A 30 -0.54 25.15 -14.20
CA ALA A 30 -0.36 23.94 -15.00
C ALA A 30 0.50 22.87 -14.34
N ASN A 31 1.44 23.27 -13.50
CA ASN A 31 2.34 22.38 -12.76
C ASN A 31 1.76 21.95 -11.41
N LYS A 32 0.44 22.13 -11.22
CA LYS A 32 -0.29 21.82 -9.98
C LYS A 32 0.22 22.60 -8.75
N ARG A 33 0.89 23.72 -8.96
CA ARG A 33 1.34 24.61 -7.88
C ARG A 33 0.21 25.56 -7.50
N TYR A 34 0.14 25.87 -6.21
CA TYR A 34 -0.90 26.73 -5.66
C TYR A 34 -0.35 28.10 -5.30
N PHE A 35 -1.11 29.13 -5.64
CA PHE A 35 -0.77 30.52 -5.37
C PHE A 35 -1.95 31.21 -4.71
N THR A 36 -1.65 32.02 -3.70
CA THR A 36 -2.63 32.80 -2.96
C THR A 36 -2.43 34.28 -3.30
N TYR A 37 -3.49 34.95 -3.72
CA TYR A 37 -3.48 36.38 -4.02
C TYR A 37 -4.49 37.11 -3.17
N GLU A 38 -4.05 38.17 -2.50
CA GLU A 38 -4.93 39.09 -1.80
C GLU A 38 -5.48 40.13 -2.78
N LEU A 39 -6.82 40.20 -2.89
CA LEU A 39 -7.53 41.13 -3.77
C LEU A 39 -7.79 42.49 -3.09
N GLY A 40 -7.77 42.52 -1.77
CA GLY A 40 -7.91 43.73 -0.94
C GLY A 40 -8.78 43.51 0.30
N THR A 41 -8.78 44.49 1.19
CA THR A 41 -9.55 44.48 2.45
C THR A 41 -11.03 44.77 2.25
N LEU A 42 -11.87 44.35 3.20
CA LEU A 42 -13.32 44.53 3.18
C LEU A 42 -13.73 45.82 3.93
N ASP A 43 -13.25 46.96 3.45
CA ASP A 43 -13.32 48.28 4.09
C ASP A 43 -14.62 49.07 3.85
N SER A 44 -15.48 48.62 2.92
CA SER A 44 -16.69 49.34 2.50
C SER A 44 -17.90 48.43 2.41
N THR A 45 -19.08 48.94 2.81
CA THR A 45 -20.37 48.26 2.67
C THR A 45 -21.05 48.47 1.32
N ASN A 46 -20.46 49.29 0.44
CA ASN A 46 -20.91 49.45 -0.94
C ASN A 46 -20.33 48.35 -1.82
N TRP A 47 -20.90 48.19 -3.02
CA TRP A 47 -20.31 47.33 -4.04
C TRP A 47 -18.91 47.81 -4.38
N THR A 48 -17.91 46.94 -4.19
CA THR A 48 -16.51 47.23 -4.49
C THR A 48 -15.92 46.13 -5.36
N PHE A 49 -15.23 46.53 -6.43
CA PHE A 49 -14.49 45.61 -7.28
C PHE A 49 -13.06 45.49 -6.72
N LYS A 50 -12.73 44.32 -6.18
CA LYS A 50 -11.41 44.02 -5.61
C LYS A 50 -10.62 43.21 -6.63
N GLU A 51 -9.43 43.65 -7.01
CA GLU A 51 -8.67 43.05 -8.11
C GLU A 51 -7.17 42.99 -7.81
N VAL A 52 -6.52 41.96 -8.34
CA VAL A 52 -5.08 41.72 -8.21
C VAL A 52 -4.45 41.29 -9.53
N GLU A 53 -3.25 41.81 -9.82
CA GLU A 53 -2.42 41.34 -10.94
C GLU A 53 -1.71 40.03 -10.58
N LEU A 54 -1.87 39.02 -11.43
CA LEU A 54 -1.32 37.67 -11.19
C LEU A 54 0.18 37.56 -11.52
N PHE A 55 0.66 38.42 -12.42
CA PHE A 55 2.04 38.45 -12.92
C PHE A 55 2.77 39.75 -12.56
N GLY A 56 2.24 40.51 -11.60
CA GLY A 56 2.83 41.78 -11.16
C GLY A 56 4.04 41.60 -10.25
N SER A 57 5.01 42.50 -10.35
CA SER A 57 6.19 42.55 -9.47
C SER A 57 5.80 43.07 -8.09
N ARG A 58 5.55 42.18 -7.13
CA ARG A 58 5.42 42.59 -5.71
C ARG A 58 6.61 42.25 -4.83
N ARG A 59 7.56 41.39 -5.25
CA ARG A 59 8.87 41.20 -4.58
C ARG A 59 9.98 40.79 -5.57
N PRO A 60 11.21 41.35 -5.52
CA PRO A 60 12.20 41.19 -6.60
C PRO A 60 13.00 39.88 -6.56
N TRP A 61 12.91 39.09 -5.49
CA TRP A 61 13.75 37.89 -5.31
C TRP A 61 12.88 36.67 -4.98
N ARG A 62 12.92 35.66 -5.86
CA ARG A 62 12.40 34.28 -5.68
C ARG A 62 10.89 34.02 -5.83
N GLN A 63 10.12 34.87 -6.49
CA GLN A 63 8.72 34.51 -6.78
C GLN A 63 8.64 33.74 -8.11
N LEU A 64 8.25 32.46 -8.02
CA LEU A 64 7.89 31.68 -9.20
C LEU A 64 6.58 32.25 -9.76
N PHE A 65 6.58 32.71 -11.01
CA PHE A 65 5.33 33.07 -11.68
C PHE A 65 4.49 31.81 -11.94
N PRO A 66 3.15 31.91 -11.82
CA PRO A 66 2.27 30.79 -12.13
C PRO A 66 2.35 30.47 -13.63
N GLN A 67 2.34 29.19 -13.99
CA GLN A 67 2.29 28.77 -15.39
C GLN A 67 0.86 28.51 -15.85
N ARG A 68 0.53 29.00 -17.04
CA ARG A 68 -0.81 28.82 -17.64
C ARG A 68 -0.98 27.36 -18.12
N PRO A 69 -2.20 26.81 -18.13
CA PRO A 69 -3.47 27.44 -17.77
C PRO A 69 -3.68 27.62 -16.25
N LEU A 70 -4.48 28.62 -15.88
CA LEU A 70 -4.82 28.92 -14.48
C LEU A 70 -6.24 28.46 -14.14
N SER A 71 -6.36 27.81 -12.98
CA SER A 71 -7.63 27.34 -12.41
C SER A 71 -7.91 28.08 -11.10
N LEU A 72 -9.13 28.59 -10.94
CA LEU A 72 -9.57 29.13 -9.65
C LEU A 72 -9.86 27.97 -8.71
N MET A 73 -9.24 27.97 -7.54
CA MET A 73 -9.43 26.93 -6.53
C MET A 73 -10.37 27.37 -5.42
N SER A 74 -10.28 28.61 -4.96
CA SER A 74 -11.21 29.15 -3.96
C SER A 74 -11.21 30.67 -3.94
N VAL A 75 -12.30 31.24 -3.42
CA VAL A 75 -12.41 32.63 -3.01
C VAL A 75 -12.74 32.62 -1.52
N SER A 76 -11.88 33.23 -0.72
CA SER A 76 -11.93 33.17 0.73
C SER A 76 -11.74 34.54 1.34
N ILE A 77 -12.19 34.68 2.57
CA ILE A 77 -11.84 35.77 3.45
C ILE A 77 -10.81 35.28 4.48
N VAL A 78 -10.00 36.21 4.98
CA VAL A 78 -9.04 35.95 6.05
C VAL A 78 -8.94 37.15 6.96
N GLU A 79 -9.01 36.93 8.28
CA GLU A 79 -8.63 37.94 9.26
C GLU A 79 -7.09 38.07 9.27
N THR A 80 -6.60 39.22 8.81
CA THR A 80 -5.16 39.49 8.62
C THR A 80 -4.45 39.90 9.90
N ASN A 81 -5.18 40.37 10.90
CA ASN A 81 -4.65 40.67 12.22
C ASN A 81 -4.44 39.38 13.02
N ALA A 82 -3.19 38.95 13.14
CA ALA A 82 -2.78 37.76 13.89
C ALA A 82 -3.24 37.73 15.36
N ARG A 83 -3.51 38.90 15.96
CA ARG A 83 -3.97 39.04 17.35
C ARG A 83 -5.48 39.23 17.48
N GLY A 84 -6.18 39.33 16.36
CA GLY A 84 -7.63 39.48 16.32
C GLY A 84 -8.37 38.14 16.25
N GLU A 85 -9.66 38.23 15.98
CA GLU A 85 -10.53 37.09 15.69
C GLU A 85 -11.36 37.45 14.45
N LEU A 86 -11.70 36.46 13.63
CA LEU A 86 -12.61 36.67 12.52
C LEU A 86 -14.03 36.81 13.10
N ASP A 87 -14.55 38.03 13.19
CA ASP A 87 -15.94 38.24 13.61
C ASP A 87 -16.94 37.64 12.61
N PRO A 88 -18.09 37.08 13.06
CA PRO A 88 -19.17 36.63 12.19
C PRO A 88 -19.59 37.71 11.18
N GLY A 89 -20.07 37.32 10.01
CA GLY A 89 -20.49 38.28 8.99
C GLY A 89 -20.98 37.61 7.72
N SER A 90 -21.24 38.42 6.69
CA SER A 90 -21.63 37.92 5.39
C SER A 90 -21.14 38.80 4.25
N ILE A 91 -20.87 38.18 3.11
CA ILE A 91 -20.41 38.83 1.89
C ILE A 91 -21.25 38.33 0.72
N LEU A 92 -21.66 39.25 -0.13
CA LEU A 92 -22.27 38.97 -1.43
C LEU A 92 -21.16 38.99 -2.48
N LEU A 93 -21.02 37.92 -3.26
CA LEU A 93 -20.16 37.82 -4.43
C LEU A 93 -21.04 37.93 -5.67
N ASP A 94 -20.91 39.02 -6.43
CA ASP A 94 -21.73 39.27 -7.62
C ASP A 94 -21.09 38.67 -8.87
N SER A 95 -19.79 38.87 -9.07
CA SER A 95 -19.11 38.34 -10.24
C SER A 95 -17.62 38.16 -10.02
N ILE A 96 -17.07 37.08 -10.60
CA ILE A 96 -15.64 36.85 -10.72
C ILE A 96 -15.23 37.18 -12.15
N LYS A 97 -14.23 38.05 -12.31
CA LYS A 97 -13.80 38.56 -13.61
C LYS A 97 -12.32 38.32 -13.84
N ALA A 98 -11.98 37.96 -15.06
CA ALA A 98 -10.60 37.93 -15.53
C ALA A 98 -10.36 39.09 -16.48
N ARG A 99 -9.29 39.86 -16.24
CA ARG A 99 -8.79 40.83 -17.20
C ARG A 99 -7.71 40.18 -18.04
N ARG A 100 -7.90 40.16 -19.35
CA ARG A 100 -6.94 39.63 -20.33
C ARG A 100 -5.78 40.61 -20.53
N SER A 101 -4.69 40.14 -21.13
CA SER A 101 -3.54 40.99 -21.50
C SER A 101 -3.88 42.12 -22.48
N THR A 102 -4.96 41.97 -23.24
CA THR A 102 -5.52 42.98 -24.14
C THR A 102 -6.22 44.12 -23.41
N GLY A 103 -6.46 44.01 -22.10
CA GLY A 103 -7.28 44.94 -21.32
C GLY A 103 -8.77 44.57 -21.29
N GLU A 104 -9.20 43.60 -22.10
CA GLU A 104 -10.58 43.09 -22.10
C GLU A 104 -10.91 42.41 -20.76
N VAL A 105 -12.09 42.69 -20.21
CA VAL A 105 -12.59 42.09 -18.97
C VAL A 105 -13.72 41.12 -19.30
N GLU A 106 -13.55 39.88 -18.87
CA GLU A 106 -14.51 38.79 -19.10
C GLU A 106 -15.01 38.25 -17.75
N ASN A 107 -16.32 37.95 -17.68
CA ASN A 107 -16.89 37.29 -16.50
C ASN A 107 -16.56 35.79 -16.55
N ILE A 108 -15.89 35.30 -15.52
CA ILE A 108 -15.66 33.87 -15.28
C ILE A 108 -16.88 33.26 -14.59
N GLU A 109 -17.46 33.98 -13.64
CA GLU A 109 -18.64 33.57 -12.88
C GLU A 109 -19.53 34.80 -12.64
N THR A 110 -20.84 34.60 -12.73
CA THR A 110 -21.88 35.64 -12.54
C THR A 110 -22.84 35.31 -11.40
N PHE A 111 -22.73 34.12 -10.79
CA PHE A 111 -23.54 33.69 -9.64
C PHE A 111 -25.06 33.81 -9.86
N SER A 112 -25.51 33.58 -11.09
CA SER A 112 -26.93 33.40 -11.42
C SER A 112 -27.49 32.10 -10.82
N SER A 113 -26.63 31.13 -10.54
CA SER A 113 -26.87 29.99 -9.66
C SER A 113 -25.67 29.80 -8.72
N VAL A 114 -25.91 29.15 -7.58
CA VAL A 114 -24.86 28.69 -6.65
C VAL A 114 -24.55 27.20 -6.81
N ASP A 115 -25.13 26.54 -7.81
CA ASP A 115 -24.87 25.13 -8.10
C ASP A 115 -23.39 24.92 -8.46
N GLY A 116 -22.77 23.88 -7.89
CA GLY A 116 -21.34 23.61 -8.08
C GLY A 116 -20.41 24.51 -7.29
N TRP A 117 -20.93 25.31 -6.35
CA TRP A 117 -20.15 26.01 -5.34
C TRP A 117 -20.35 25.37 -3.97
N HIS A 118 -19.27 25.32 -3.20
CA HIS A 118 -19.23 24.63 -1.91
C HIS A 118 -18.50 25.47 -0.86
N VAL A 119 -18.86 25.28 0.41
CA VAL A 119 -18.23 25.96 1.56
C VAL A 119 -16.92 25.28 1.93
N LEU A 120 -15.89 26.08 2.23
CA LEU A 120 -14.61 25.60 2.75
C LEU A 120 -14.71 25.14 4.20
N LYS A 121 -14.88 23.83 4.40
CA LYS A 121 -14.96 23.19 5.72
C LYS A 121 -13.62 22.57 6.17
N ASN A 122 -12.55 23.36 6.13
CA ASN A 122 -11.20 22.92 6.49
C ASN A 122 -10.86 23.07 8.00
N VAL A 123 -11.68 23.82 8.74
CA VAL A 123 -11.52 24.10 10.18
C VAL A 123 -12.84 23.91 10.94
N PRO A 124 -12.80 23.62 12.25
CA PRO A 124 -14.02 23.43 13.06
C PRO A 124 -14.96 24.64 13.02
N ASP A 125 -14.40 25.85 13.00
CA ASP A 125 -15.15 27.10 13.03
C ASP A 125 -16.05 27.30 11.80
N ALA A 126 -15.78 26.57 10.70
CA ALA A 126 -16.50 26.66 9.44
C ALA A 126 -17.75 25.78 9.35
N GLU A 127 -18.08 24.98 10.38
CA GLU A 127 -19.21 24.05 10.31
C GLU A 127 -20.56 24.74 10.12
N LYS A 128 -20.69 25.97 10.62
CA LYS A 128 -21.90 26.79 10.53
C LYS A 128 -21.89 27.76 9.34
N ASP A 129 -20.82 27.74 8.54
CA ASP A 129 -20.73 28.56 7.34
C ASP A 129 -21.67 28.02 6.27
N ARG A 130 -22.26 28.94 5.49
CA ARG A 130 -23.25 28.58 4.47
C ARG A 130 -23.19 29.50 3.26
N ILE A 131 -23.68 28.97 2.15
CA ILE A 131 -23.93 29.72 0.92
C ILE A 131 -25.41 29.72 0.60
N GLU A 132 -25.91 30.83 0.08
CA GLU A 132 -27.28 30.99 -0.38
C GLU A 132 -27.29 31.86 -1.64
N LEU A 133 -28.26 31.64 -2.54
CA LEU A 133 -28.49 32.55 -3.65
C LEU A 133 -29.23 33.78 -3.14
N SER A 134 -28.74 34.97 -3.49
CA SER A 134 -29.32 36.26 -3.10
C SER A 134 -29.86 37.00 -4.31
N SER A 135 -31.02 37.64 -4.15
CA SER A 135 -31.57 38.55 -5.16
C SER A 135 -30.87 39.92 -5.17
N VAL A 136 -30.09 40.24 -4.13
CA VAL A 136 -29.33 41.49 -4.04
C VAL A 136 -28.07 41.34 -4.90
N SER A 137 -28.01 42.05 -6.02
CA SER A 137 -26.86 42.03 -6.95
C SER A 137 -26.57 43.45 -7.45
N ALA A 138 -25.42 43.66 -8.05
CA ALA A 138 -25.05 44.93 -8.67
C ALA A 138 -25.79 45.16 -10.00
N LYS A 139 -26.17 44.08 -10.70
CA LYS A 139 -26.79 44.14 -12.04
C LYS A 139 -28.19 43.54 -12.15
N GLY A 140 -28.72 42.91 -11.10
CA GLY A 140 -30.07 42.34 -11.08
C GLY A 140 -30.14 40.87 -11.51
N ASP A 141 -29.01 40.20 -11.70
CA ASP A 141 -28.85 38.81 -12.18
C ASP A 141 -28.60 37.78 -11.06
N GLY A 142 -28.51 38.23 -9.80
CA GLY A 142 -28.29 37.37 -8.63
C GLY A 142 -26.86 37.49 -8.07
N SER A 143 -26.65 37.02 -6.84
CA SER A 143 -25.31 36.94 -6.25
C SER A 143 -25.21 35.80 -5.25
N LEU A 144 -24.00 35.33 -4.98
CA LEU A 144 -23.75 34.32 -3.95
C LEU A 144 -23.57 35.02 -2.60
N LEU A 145 -24.48 34.77 -1.66
CA LEU A 145 -24.33 35.13 -0.26
C LEU A 145 -23.50 34.07 0.44
N TYR A 146 -22.32 34.44 0.92
CA TYR A 146 -21.52 33.62 1.83
C TYR A 146 -21.62 34.20 3.25
N ALA A 147 -22.12 33.40 4.18
CA ALA A 147 -22.23 33.78 5.59
C ALA A 147 -21.32 32.89 6.44
N TRP A 148 -20.56 33.50 7.35
CA TRP A 148 -19.60 32.79 8.20
C TRP A 148 -19.80 33.05 9.69
N SER A 149 -19.48 32.05 10.51
CA SER A 149 -19.36 32.19 11.96
C SER A 149 -17.98 32.71 12.39
N GLY A 150 -17.90 33.14 13.64
CA GLY A 150 -16.66 33.58 14.27
C GLY A 150 -15.57 32.50 14.22
N GLY A 151 -14.30 32.88 14.25
CA GLY A 151 -13.22 31.91 14.28
C GLY A 151 -11.82 32.47 14.27
N SER A 152 -10.84 31.56 14.25
CA SER A 152 -9.42 31.90 14.39
C SER A 152 -8.91 32.82 13.26
N PRO A 153 -7.99 33.76 13.56
CA PRO A 153 -7.35 34.58 12.54
C PRO A 153 -6.45 33.74 11.63
N ILE A 154 -5.99 34.33 10.51
CA ILE A 154 -5.06 33.70 9.55
C ILE A 154 -5.56 32.30 9.11
N THR A 155 -6.87 32.18 8.94
CA THR A 155 -7.52 30.97 8.45
C THR A 155 -8.41 31.34 7.27
N ALA A 156 -8.22 30.68 6.13
CA ALA A 156 -9.06 30.90 4.97
C ALA A 156 -10.47 30.32 5.23
N ARG A 157 -11.49 31.17 5.10
CA ARG A 157 -12.91 30.81 5.20
C ARG A 157 -13.60 31.29 3.93
N GLY A 158 -14.37 30.47 3.24
CA GLY A 158 -14.91 30.90 1.96
C GLY A 158 -15.58 29.79 1.17
N VAL A 159 -15.51 29.96 -0.14
CA VAL A 159 -16.18 29.11 -1.12
C VAL A 159 -15.23 28.63 -2.20
N TYR A 160 -15.54 27.51 -2.80
CA TYR A 160 -14.80 26.96 -3.93
C TYR A 160 -15.74 26.39 -5.00
N PRO A 161 -15.33 26.45 -6.29
CA PRO A 161 -16.10 25.90 -7.39
C PRO A 161 -15.73 24.44 -7.68
N GLY A 162 -16.63 23.75 -8.38
CA GLY A 162 -16.41 22.40 -8.92
C GLY A 162 -17.07 21.29 -8.10
N ALA A 163 -16.67 20.05 -8.33
CA ALA A 163 -17.16 18.93 -7.55
C ALA A 163 -16.57 18.96 -6.13
N ASP A 164 -17.41 18.76 -5.12
CA ASP A 164 -16.98 18.59 -3.73
C ASP A 164 -16.04 17.37 -3.62
N PRO A 165 -14.76 17.55 -3.24
CA PRO A 165 -13.84 16.44 -3.07
C PRO A 165 -14.13 15.62 -1.79
N SER A 166 -15.11 15.99 -0.97
CA SER A 166 -15.42 15.40 0.33
C SER A 166 -16.78 14.69 0.34
N PRO A 167 -16.92 13.50 0.97
CA PRO A 167 -15.86 12.71 1.60
C PRO A 167 -15.00 11.97 0.56
N MET A 168 -13.68 11.96 0.76
CA MET A 168 -12.77 11.23 -0.13
C MET A 168 -12.86 9.72 0.12
N PRO A 169 -12.95 8.87 -0.92
CA PRO A 169 -12.87 7.42 -0.72
C PRO A 169 -11.50 7.04 -0.17
N ALA A 170 -11.49 6.14 0.81
CA ALA A 170 -10.29 5.71 1.50
C ALA A 170 -10.29 4.20 1.76
N LEU A 171 -9.11 3.59 1.68
CA LEU A 171 -8.86 2.23 2.14
C LEU A 171 -8.25 2.30 3.53
N ALA A 172 -8.73 1.48 4.47
CA ALA A 172 -8.18 1.41 5.82
C ALA A 172 -7.42 0.10 6.05
N SER A 173 -6.34 0.14 6.82
CA SER A 173 -5.70 -1.11 7.26
C SER A 173 -6.66 -1.88 8.17
N VAL A 174 -6.63 -3.22 8.12
CA VAL A 174 -7.45 -4.05 9.02
C VAL A 174 -7.11 -3.76 10.49
N SER A 175 -5.85 -3.45 10.80
CA SER A 175 -5.41 -2.99 12.13
C SER A 175 -6.07 -1.68 12.56
N PHE A 176 -6.26 -0.72 11.63
CA PHE A 176 -6.98 0.52 11.92
C PHE A 176 -8.45 0.24 12.24
N LEU A 177 -9.14 -0.57 11.42
CA LEU A 177 -10.56 -0.86 11.62
C LEU A 177 -10.81 -1.57 12.96
N ARG A 178 -10.00 -2.59 13.28
CA ARG A 178 -10.12 -3.34 14.53
C ARG A 178 -9.96 -2.45 15.76
N ASP A 179 -9.00 -1.52 15.72
CA ASP A 179 -8.63 -0.74 16.90
C ASP A 179 -9.40 0.58 17.05
N SER A 180 -10.04 1.07 15.97
CA SER A 180 -10.80 2.33 15.98
C SER A 180 -12.32 2.14 16.09
N GLU A 181 -12.78 0.89 16.17
CA GLU A 181 -14.21 0.51 16.15
C GLU A 181 -14.97 1.02 14.90
N HIS A 182 -14.25 1.36 13.84
CA HIS A 182 -14.82 1.79 12.57
C HIS A 182 -15.00 0.63 11.60
N SER A 183 -16.01 0.75 10.76
CA SER A 183 -16.38 -0.24 9.76
C SER A 183 -16.31 0.33 8.34
N ILE A 184 -16.23 -0.56 7.35
CA ILE A 184 -16.38 -0.19 5.94
C ILE A 184 -17.75 0.49 5.77
N GLY A 185 -17.76 1.66 5.13
CA GLY A 185 -18.93 2.53 4.97
C GLY A 185 -18.91 3.78 5.87
N ASP A 186 -18.10 3.78 6.94
CA ASP A 186 -18.05 4.90 7.88
C ASP A 186 -17.42 6.15 7.26
N ASN A 187 -17.94 7.31 7.67
CA ASN A 187 -17.34 8.61 7.38
C ASN A 187 -16.48 9.04 8.57
N LEU A 188 -15.21 9.33 8.30
CA LEU A 188 -14.24 9.80 9.27
C LEU A 188 -13.81 11.22 8.96
N THR A 189 -13.34 11.93 9.98
CA THR A 189 -12.61 13.20 9.81
C THR A 189 -11.17 12.98 10.21
N ILE A 190 -10.26 13.08 9.24
CA ILE A 190 -8.81 12.97 9.46
C ILE A 190 -8.15 14.35 9.39
N SER A 191 -6.98 14.49 10.00
CA SER A 191 -6.12 15.67 9.84
C SER A 191 -5.05 15.38 8.79
N LEU A 192 -5.14 16.03 7.64
CA LEU A 192 -4.14 15.93 6.57
C LEU A 192 -3.36 17.25 6.49
N GLY A 193 -2.08 17.21 6.89
CA GLY A 193 -1.21 18.39 7.08
C GLY A 193 -1.87 19.54 7.84
N GLY A 194 -2.49 19.20 8.98
CA GLY A 194 -3.09 20.15 9.91
C GLY A 194 -4.51 20.60 9.53
N ARG A 195 -5.14 20.01 8.51
CA ARG A 195 -6.46 20.40 8.02
C ARG A 195 -7.46 19.27 8.13
N ARG A 196 -8.70 19.59 8.51
CA ARG A 196 -9.79 18.62 8.54
C ARG A 196 -10.14 18.20 7.12
N SER A 197 -10.14 16.89 6.90
CA SER A 197 -10.56 16.27 5.66
C SER A 197 -11.52 15.14 6.00
N SER A 198 -12.70 15.11 5.37
CA SER A 198 -13.60 13.97 5.52
C SER A 198 -13.22 12.87 4.54
N VAL A 199 -13.20 11.63 5.03
CA VAL A 199 -12.95 10.43 4.25
C VAL A 199 -14.05 9.42 4.50
N ARG A 200 -14.38 8.61 3.51
CA ARG A 200 -15.27 7.46 3.65
C ARG A 200 -14.47 6.19 3.46
N ILE A 201 -14.56 5.27 4.41
CA ILE A 201 -13.92 3.95 4.29
C ILE A 201 -14.69 3.16 3.24
N THR A 202 -14.08 2.90 2.10
CA THR A 202 -14.71 2.13 1.01
C THR A 202 -14.32 0.66 1.02
N ASP A 203 -13.13 0.35 1.52
CA ASP A 203 -12.63 -1.03 1.63
C ASP A 203 -11.45 -1.10 2.62
N SER A 204 -10.86 -2.29 2.78
CA SER A 204 -9.76 -2.56 3.70
C SER A 204 -8.60 -3.33 3.07
N PHE A 205 -7.43 -3.27 3.71
CA PHE A 205 -6.25 -4.05 3.30
C PHE A 205 -5.50 -4.61 4.51
N ASP A 206 -4.95 -5.82 4.37
CA ASP A 206 -4.09 -6.43 5.39
C ASP A 206 -2.66 -5.88 5.32
N TYR A 207 -2.11 -5.82 4.10
CA TYR A 207 -0.72 -5.42 3.85
C TYR A 207 -0.65 -4.46 2.67
N PHE A 208 0.30 -3.53 2.74
CA PHE A 208 0.61 -2.61 1.65
C PHE A 208 2.14 -2.46 1.54
N PRO A 209 2.70 -2.33 0.32
CA PRO A 209 4.14 -2.11 0.16
C PRO A 209 4.65 -1.01 1.08
N THR A 210 5.81 -1.23 1.70
CA THR A 210 6.51 -0.33 2.65
C THR A 210 5.80 0.02 3.96
N LEU A 211 4.56 -0.42 4.19
CA LEU A 211 3.82 -0.14 5.43
C LEU A 211 3.89 -1.31 6.42
N ASN A 212 4.23 -1.01 7.68
CA ASN A 212 4.15 -1.97 8.77
C ASN A 212 2.75 -1.93 9.41
N THR A 213 1.79 -2.64 8.80
CA THR A 213 0.38 -2.65 9.25
C THR A 213 0.15 -3.38 10.57
N ILE A 214 1.17 -4.02 11.15
CA ILE A 214 1.09 -4.69 12.45
C ILE A 214 1.28 -3.69 13.59
N GLU A 215 2.29 -2.85 13.48
CA GLU A 215 2.63 -1.84 14.50
C GLU A 215 1.81 -0.56 14.34
N ASP A 216 1.57 -0.18 13.08
CA ASP A 216 0.96 1.10 12.72
C ASP A 216 -0.39 0.95 12.04
N LYS A 217 -1.13 2.07 12.01
CA LYS A 217 -2.49 2.18 11.48
C LYS A 217 -2.48 3.10 10.28
N PHE A 218 -3.01 2.63 9.17
CA PHE A 218 -2.90 3.36 7.90
C PHE A 218 -4.25 3.58 7.24
N ILE A 219 -4.36 4.72 6.58
CA ILE A 219 -5.46 5.08 5.68
C ILE A 219 -4.82 5.50 4.36
N LEU A 220 -5.26 4.89 3.27
CA LEU A 220 -4.86 5.22 1.91
C LEU A 220 -5.96 6.05 1.25
N VAL A 221 -5.58 7.21 0.72
CA VAL A 221 -6.48 8.10 -0.03
C VAL A 221 -5.89 8.39 -1.41
N GLY A 222 -6.75 8.68 -2.37
CA GLY A 222 -6.29 9.12 -3.69
C GLY A 222 -5.47 10.42 -3.59
N LEU A 223 -4.29 10.43 -4.23
CA LEU A 223 -3.36 11.56 -4.15
C LEU A 223 -3.97 12.88 -4.64
N GLU A 224 -4.61 12.89 -5.81
CA GLU A 224 -5.16 14.13 -6.40
C GLU A 224 -6.30 14.75 -5.57
N PRO A 225 -7.33 13.98 -5.13
CA PRO A 225 -8.33 14.50 -4.19
C PRO A 225 -7.71 15.00 -2.89
N ALA A 226 -6.76 14.25 -2.31
CA ALA A 226 -6.11 14.61 -1.06
C ALA A 226 -5.32 15.93 -1.16
N LEU A 227 -4.50 16.07 -2.21
CA LEU A 227 -3.76 17.29 -2.49
C LEU A 227 -4.70 18.45 -2.79
N THR A 228 -5.77 18.23 -3.56
CA THR A 228 -6.74 19.26 -3.90
C THR A 228 -7.47 19.74 -2.65
N ASN A 229 -8.10 18.85 -1.88
CA ASN A 229 -8.84 19.18 -0.67
C ASN A 229 -7.99 19.93 0.36
N THR A 230 -6.77 19.43 0.61
CA THR A 230 -5.84 20.06 1.55
C THR A 230 -5.45 21.47 1.09
N ASN A 231 -5.14 21.62 -0.20
CA ASN A 231 -4.60 22.86 -0.72
C ASN A 231 -5.66 23.91 -1.04
N ILE A 232 -6.93 23.57 -1.29
CA ILE A 232 -7.95 24.55 -1.67
C ILE A 232 -8.05 25.72 -0.66
N GLY A 233 -8.03 25.43 0.64
CA GLY A 233 -8.15 26.45 1.69
C GLY A 233 -6.82 26.93 2.28
N ALA A 234 -5.69 26.69 1.62
CA ALA A 234 -4.37 27.06 2.17
C ALA A 234 -4.02 28.52 1.89
N LEU A 235 -3.47 29.21 2.88
CA LEU A 235 -3.08 30.62 2.74
C LEU A 235 -1.65 30.75 2.22
N LEU A 236 -0.74 29.93 2.73
CA LEU A 236 0.67 29.96 2.35
C LEU A 236 1.11 28.57 1.90
N GLY A 237 1.89 28.53 0.82
CA GLY A 237 2.42 27.30 0.24
C GLY A 237 1.33 26.30 -0.11
N GLY A 238 1.67 25.03 -0.04
CA GLY A 238 0.76 23.90 -0.18
C GLY A 238 1.46 22.60 0.19
N ILE A 239 0.68 21.57 0.49
CA ILE A 239 1.23 20.22 0.59
C ILE A 239 1.56 19.76 -0.82
N THR A 240 2.78 19.30 -1.01
CA THR A 240 3.27 18.66 -2.22
C THR A 240 3.57 17.19 -1.94
N PRO A 241 3.60 16.33 -2.96
CA PRO A 241 4.16 15.00 -2.82
C PRO A 241 5.56 15.08 -2.21
N ASN A 242 5.83 14.22 -1.23
CA ASN A 242 7.12 14.12 -0.53
C ASN A 242 7.95 12.92 -1.00
N GLU A 243 7.36 12.02 -1.78
CA GLU A 243 8.00 10.81 -2.28
C GLU A 243 7.49 10.51 -3.70
N ILE A 244 8.36 9.93 -4.54
CA ILE A 244 8.03 9.53 -5.91
C ILE A 244 8.57 8.12 -6.11
N TRP A 245 7.71 7.23 -6.59
CA TRP A 245 8.06 5.86 -6.92
C TRP A 245 8.33 5.77 -8.40
N LEU A 246 9.53 5.34 -8.76
CA LEU A 246 9.97 5.21 -10.14
C LEU A 246 10.20 3.73 -10.46
N SER A 247 9.72 3.31 -11.63
CA SER A 247 9.98 1.98 -12.17
C SER A 247 10.70 2.15 -13.50
N ALA A 248 11.78 1.39 -13.69
CA ALA A 248 12.53 1.41 -14.94
C ALA A 248 12.09 0.25 -15.84
N GLU A 249 12.34 0.39 -17.15
CA GLU A 249 11.99 -0.64 -18.12
C GLU A 249 12.76 -1.96 -17.84
N PRO A 250 12.14 -3.12 -18.11
CA PRO A 250 12.82 -4.40 -17.99
C PRO A 250 14.05 -4.47 -18.92
N GLY A 251 15.15 -5.07 -18.45
CA GLY A 251 16.31 -5.38 -19.30
C GLY A 251 17.48 -4.40 -19.24
N LEU A 252 17.39 -3.34 -18.44
CA LEU A 252 18.53 -2.45 -18.15
C LEU A 252 19.72 -3.24 -17.58
N SER A 253 20.89 -3.03 -18.19
CA SER A 253 22.15 -3.56 -17.66
C SER A 253 22.48 -2.94 -16.30
N GLU A 254 23.36 -3.60 -15.54
CA GLU A 254 23.78 -3.09 -14.22
C GLU A 254 24.50 -1.74 -14.32
N ASP A 255 25.27 -1.53 -15.39
CA ASP A 255 25.97 -0.27 -15.63
C ASP A 255 24.97 0.87 -15.91
N GLU A 256 23.98 0.64 -16.79
CA GLU A 256 22.92 1.62 -17.08
C GLU A 256 22.07 1.93 -15.84
N TRP A 257 21.78 0.92 -15.01
CA TRP A 257 21.07 1.12 -13.74
C TRP A 257 21.88 1.99 -12.78
N SER A 258 23.17 1.70 -12.63
CA SER A 258 24.08 2.47 -11.79
C SER A 258 24.14 3.94 -12.25
N ASP A 259 24.31 4.16 -13.56
CA ASP A 259 24.33 5.51 -14.14
C ASP A 259 23.01 6.26 -13.90
N LEU A 260 21.87 5.58 -14.04
CA LEU A 260 20.56 6.15 -13.72
C LEU A 260 20.47 6.57 -12.25
N VAL A 261 20.85 5.70 -11.31
CA VAL A 261 20.81 6.01 -9.86
C VAL A 261 21.74 7.16 -9.51
N ILE A 262 22.94 7.22 -10.11
CA ILE A 262 23.87 8.35 -9.93
C ILE A 262 23.26 9.64 -10.47
N SER A 263 22.62 9.59 -11.64
CA SER A 263 21.96 10.76 -12.23
C SER A 263 20.81 11.28 -11.35
N LEU A 264 20.05 10.38 -10.72
CA LEU A 264 18.95 10.73 -9.81
C LEU A 264 19.46 11.29 -8.48
N LYS A 265 20.67 10.93 -8.05
CA LYS A 265 21.31 11.49 -6.85
C LYS A 265 21.96 12.85 -7.11
N ASN A 266 22.05 13.29 -8.36
CA ASN A 266 22.61 14.59 -8.69
C ASN A 266 21.62 15.70 -8.31
N GLU A 267 21.96 16.50 -7.31
CA GLU A 267 21.13 17.59 -6.73
C GLU A 267 20.98 18.82 -7.65
N THR A 268 21.39 18.71 -8.92
CA THR A 268 21.30 19.82 -9.88
C THR A 268 20.15 19.58 -10.86
N PRO A 269 19.19 20.52 -11.03
CA PRO A 269 19.13 21.87 -10.46
C PRO A 269 18.34 22.00 -9.13
N PHE A 270 17.81 20.91 -8.57
CA PHE A 270 17.00 20.94 -7.34
C PHE A 270 17.51 19.94 -6.31
N PRO A 271 17.49 20.30 -5.01
CA PRO A 271 17.86 19.37 -3.96
C PRO A 271 16.88 18.20 -3.95
N ILE A 272 17.42 16.99 -3.98
CA ILE A 272 16.67 15.74 -3.86
C ILE A 272 16.92 15.21 -2.45
N GLY A 273 15.93 14.54 -1.86
CA GLY A 273 16.10 13.84 -0.59
C GLY A 273 16.94 12.57 -0.75
N SER A 274 16.56 11.50 -0.05
CA SER A 274 17.19 10.19 -0.22
C SER A 274 16.68 9.48 -1.47
N VAL A 275 17.58 8.97 -2.30
CA VAL A 275 17.26 8.00 -3.36
C VAL A 275 17.44 6.60 -2.78
N LEU A 276 16.34 5.87 -2.63
CA LEU A 276 16.35 4.45 -2.23
C LEU A 276 16.43 3.58 -3.47
N ASP A 277 17.57 2.92 -3.66
CA ASP A 277 17.73 1.91 -4.71
C ASP A 277 17.20 0.55 -4.21
N THR A 278 16.13 0.08 -4.85
CA THR A 278 15.51 -1.21 -4.52
C THR A 278 16.37 -2.40 -4.91
N ARG A 279 17.21 -2.32 -5.95
CA ARG A 279 18.13 -3.41 -6.32
C ARG A 279 19.24 -3.57 -5.28
N ASP A 280 19.82 -2.47 -4.85
CA ASP A 280 20.83 -2.46 -3.78
C ASP A 280 20.23 -2.89 -2.42
N ALA A 281 19.01 -2.44 -2.10
CA ALA A 281 18.31 -2.90 -0.90
C ALA A 281 18.03 -4.41 -0.94
N LEU A 282 17.58 -4.93 -2.08
CA LEU A 282 17.32 -6.36 -2.28
C LEU A 282 18.61 -7.18 -2.26
N SER A 283 19.73 -6.67 -2.81
CA SER A 283 21.01 -7.38 -2.81
C SER A 283 21.57 -7.54 -1.39
N LYS A 284 21.43 -6.51 -0.55
CA LYS A 284 21.78 -6.54 0.88
C LYS A 284 20.85 -7.43 1.71
N ALA A 285 19.56 -7.46 1.37
CA ALA A 285 18.58 -8.34 2.01
C ALA A 285 18.72 -9.81 1.59
N ASN A 286 19.32 -10.08 0.43
CA ASN A 286 19.53 -11.44 -0.04
C ASN A 286 20.57 -12.12 0.85
N ILE A 287 20.12 -13.08 1.66
CA ILE A 287 21.00 -13.92 2.48
C ILE A 287 22.11 -14.48 1.58
N ASP A 288 23.37 -14.29 2.00
CA ASP A 288 24.58 -14.70 1.29
C ASP A 288 24.38 -16.10 0.65
N PRO A 289 24.60 -16.24 -0.68
CA PRO A 289 24.51 -17.52 -1.37
C PRO A 289 25.28 -18.65 -0.68
N LEU A 290 26.39 -18.33 0.01
CA LEU A 290 27.16 -19.29 0.79
C LEU A 290 26.40 -19.80 2.02
N VAL A 291 25.69 -18.91 2.73
CA VAL A 291 24.84 -19.30 3.85
C VAL A 291 23.68 -20.16 3.34
N LYS A 292 22.98 -19.73 2.28
CA LYS A 292 21.91 -20.54 1.66
C LYS A 292 22.41 -21.91 1.21
N ALA A 293 23.60 -22.00 0.62
CA ALA A 293 24.22 -23.26 0.22
C ALA A 293 24.58 -24.13 1.44
N GLY A 294 25.07 -23.53 2.53
CA GLY A 294 25.36 -24.21 3.79
C GLY A 294 24.12 -24.86 4.41
N TRP A 295 23.00 -24.14 4.50
CA TRP A 295 21.74 -24.70 4.99
C TRP A 295 21.22 -25.85 4.12
N LYS A 296 21.30 -25.73 2.79
CA LYS A 296 20.93 -26.80 1.86
C LYS A 296 21.80 -28.04 2.04
N ALA A 297 23.11 -27.88 2.17
CA ALA A 297 24.03 -29.00 2.40
C ALA A 297 23.75 -29.70 3.73
N LEU A 298 23.53 -28.93 4.82
CA LEU A 298 23.20 -29.47 6.12
C LEU A 298 21.89 -30.27 6.09
N LEU A 299 20.84 -29.72 5.46
CA LEU A 299 19.56 -30.39 5.27
C LEU A 299 19.72 -31.68 4.46
N PHE A 300 20.50 -31.64 3.37
CA PHE A 300 20.74 -32.82 2.54
C PHE A 300 21.46 -33.94 3.31
N ILE A 301 22.49 -33.59 4.10
CA ILE A 301 23.21 -34.56 4.94
C ILE A 301 22.30 -35.12 6.03
N ALA A 302 21.55 -34.27 6.73
CA ALA A 302 20.62 -34.71 7.78
C ALA A 302 19.54 -35.64 7.22
N PHE A 303 18.97 -35.29 6.07
CA PHE A 303 18.01 -36.12 5.36
C PHE A 303 18.62 -37.46 4.94
N GLY A 304 19.82 -37.44 4.36
CA GLY A 304 20.55 -38.65 3.97
C GLY A 304 20.82 -39.57 5.17
N ALA A 305 21.23 -39.02 6.31
CA ALA A 305 21.46 -39.78 7.54
C ALA A 305 20.17 -40.42 8.07
N ILE A 306 19.05 -39.68 8.10
CA ILE A 306 17.75 -40.20 8.52
C ILE A 306 17.25 -41.28 7.55
N LEU A 307 17.45 -41.09 6.25
CA LEU A 307 17.08 -42.07 5.22
C LEU A 307 17.89 -43.35 5.36
N LEU A 308 19.20 -43.26 5.61
CA LEU A 308 20.06 -44.42 5.89
C LEU A 308 19.63 -45.14 7.17
N LEU A 309 19.36 -44.41 8.25
CA LEU A 309 18.88 -44.99 9.50
C LEU A 309 17.53 -45.70 9.29
N SER A 310 16.63 -45.08 8.54
CA SER A 310 15.33 -45.66 8.17
C SER A 310 15.51 -46.93 7.34
N ALA A 311 16.43 -46.94 6.38
CA ALA A 311 16.76 -48.12 5.58
C ALA A 311 17.29 -49.28 6.45
N ILE A 312 18.18 -49.00 7.41
CA ILE A 312 18.71 -50.01 8.35
C ILE A 312 17.59 -50.56 9.24
N GLY A 313 16.74 -49.68 9.78
CA GLY A 313 15.58 -50.06 10.58
C GLY A 313 14.61 -50.93 9.78
N PHE A 314 14.39 -50.58 8.52
CA PHE A 314 13.54 -51.33 7.61
C PHE A 314 14.12 -52.72 7.28
N VAL A 315 15.41 -52.82 6.98
CA VAL A 315 16.10 -54.13 6.78
C VAL A 315 15.95 -54.99 8.02
N SER A 316 16.16 -54.43 9.21
CA SER A 316 16.05 -55.14 10.49
C SER A 316 14.62 -55.64 10.72
N HIS A 317 13.62 -54.79 10.51
CA HIS A 317 12.21 -55.16 10.59
C HIS A 317 11.85 -56.27 9.60
N ALA A 318 12.25 -56.13 8.34
CA ALA A 318 11.95 -57.10 7.30
C ALA A 318 12.63 -58.46 7.58
N TYR A 319 13.86 -58.46 8.09
CA TYR A 319 14.57 -59.66 8.50
C TYR A 319 13.87 -60.40 9.65
N VAL A 320 13.47 -59.68 10.70
CA VAL A 320 12.74 -60.26 11.85
C VAL A 320 11.36 -60.77 11.42
N SER A 321 10.63 -59.99 10.63
CA SER A 321 9.32 -60.38 10.11
C SER A 321 9.40 -61.66 9.27
N PHE A 322 10.40 -61.75 8.39
CA PHE A 322 10.64 -62.95 7.60
C PHE A 322 10.95 -64.17 8.50
N ARG A 323 11.85 -64.03 9.47
CA ARG A 323 12.25 -65.12 10.36
C ARG A 323 11.07 -65.65 11.18
N ASN A 324 10.19 -64.77 11.66
CA ASN A 324 8.99 -65.15 12.40
C ASN A 324 7.94 -65.86 11.52
N ARG A 325 7.96 -65.62 10.20
CA ARG A 325 6.99 -66.17 9.24
C ARG A 325 7.59 -67.27 8.34
N GLU A 326 8.83 -67.69 8.56
CA GLU A 326 9.53 -68.71 7.76
C GLU A 326 8.74 -70.03 7.70
N VAL A 327 8.19 -70.47 8.84
CA VAL A 327 7.36 -71.68 8.94
C VAL A 327 6.02 -71.53 8.18
N GLN A 328 5.40 -70.36 8.26
CA GLN A 328 4.14 -70.08 7.57
C GLN A 328 4.35 -70.06 6.04
N PHE A 329 5.46 -69.50 5.57
CA PHE A 329 5.82 -69.53 4.15
C PHE A 329 6.15 -70.95 3.66
N ALA A 330 6.78 -71.77 4.50
CA ALA A 330 7.00 -73.19 4.19
C ALA A 330 5.68 -73.97 4.06
N LEU A 331 4.72 -73.74 4.96
CA LEU A 331 3.38 -74.34 4.88
C LEU A 331 2.57 -73.85 3.66
N MET A 332 2.65 -72.55 3.35
CA MET A 332 2.02 -72.01 2.15
C MET A 332 2.57 -72.65 0.86
N ARG A 333 3.87 -72.96 0.86
CA ARG A 333 4.52 -73.66 -0.25
C ARG A 333 4.07 -75.12 -0.38
N THR A 334 3.80 -75.83 0.72
CA THR A 334 3.26 -77.20 0.65
C THR A 334 1.82 -77.24 0.14
N ILE A 335 1.05 -76.18 0.33
CA ILE A 335 -0.30 -76.00 -0.21
C ILE A 335 -0.29 -75.62 -1.71
N GLY A 336 0.89 -75.35 -2.30
CA GLY A 336 1.08 -75.17 -3.74
C GLY A 336 1.33 -73.72 -4.20
N LEU A 337 1.56 -72.78 -3.28
CA LEU A 337 1.92 -71.41 -3.66
C LEU A 337 3.31 -71.36 -4.33
N SER A 338 3.40 -70.64 -5.45
CA SER A 338 4.67 -70.43 -6.15
C SER A 338 5.57 -69.44 -5.41
N MET A 339 6.89 -69.55 -5.60
CA MET A 339 7.88 -68.65 -5.00
C MET A 339 7.65 -67.18 -5.40
N ASN A 340 7.13 -66.94 -6.61
CA ASN A 340 6.83 -65.59 -7.09
C ASN A 340 5.61 -64.99 -6.38
N GLN A 341 4.59 -65.79 -6.08
CA GLN A 341 3.42 -65.33 -5.30
C GLN A 341 3.81 -64.97 -3.86
N LEU A 342 4.67 -65.79 -3.22
CA LEU A 342 5.21 -65.51 -1.89
C LEU A 342 6.02 -64.20 -1.86
N ILE A 343 6.85 -63.96 -2.86
CA ILE A 343 7.64 -62.72 -2.97
C ILE A 343 6.75 -61.51 -3.23
N SER A 344 5.72 -61.65 -4.08
CA SER A 344 4.78 -60.56 -4.35
C SER A 344 3.99 -60.17 -3.10
N LEU A 345 3.66 -61.12 -2.23
CA LEU A 345 3.00 -60.85 -0.95
C LEU A 345 3.90 -60.00 -0.03
N ILE A 346 5.17 -60.39 0.09
CA ILE A 346 6.16 -59.65 0.89
C ILE A 346 6.34 -58.24 0.33
N TRP A 347 6.43 -58.10 -1.00
CA TRP A 347 6.56 -56.81 -1.66
C TRP A 347 5.37 -55.90 -1.39
N LEU A 348 4.15 -56.45 -1.44
CA LEU A 348 2.91 -55.70 -1.16
C LEU A 348 2.83 -55.26 0.31
N GLU A 349 3.21 -56.14 1.25
CA GLU A 349 3.28 -55.79 2.68
C GLU A 349 4.28 -54.64 2.91
N GLN A 350 5.47 -54.74 2.32
CA GLN A 350 6.49 -53.71 2.43
C GLN A 350 6.06 -52.38 1.77
N ALA A 351 5.47 -52.45 0.58
CA ALA A 351 4.95 -51.27 -0.12
C ALA A 351 3.87 -50.56 0.72
N LEU A 352 2.98 -51.31 1.37
CA LEU A 352 1.94 -50.74 2.23
C LEU A 352 2.54 -50.02 3.45
N ILE A 353 3.54 -50.62 4.11
CA ILE A 353 4.24 -49.99 5.23
C ILE A 353 4.93 -48.69 4.79
N ILE A 354 5.61 -48.71 3.63
CA ILE A 354 6.28 -47.53 3.08
C ILE A 354 5.27 -46.44 2.74
N ILE A 355 4.19 -46.77 2.04
CA ILE A 355 3.15 -45.80 1.66
C ILE A 355 2.53 -45.15 2.90
N VAL A 356 2.18 -45.94 3.93
CA VAL A 356 1.62 -45.43 5.18
C VAL A 356 2.64 -44.56 5.91
N GLY A 357 3.88 -45.03 6.04
CA GLY A 357 4.95 -44.28 6.70
C GLY A 357 5.27 -42.95 6.00
N MET A 358 5.37 -42.95 4.68
CA MET A 358 5.55 -41.74 3.87
C MET A 358 4.35 -40.80 4.03
N SER A 359 3.12 -41.31 3.97
CA SER A 359 1.92 -40.48 4.12
C SER A 359 1.85 -39.81 5.49
N LEU A 360 2.12 -40.55 6.56
CA LEU A 360 2.18 -40.01 7.92
C LEU A 360 3.34 -39.02 8.10
N GLY A 361 4.50 -39.33 7.53
CA GLY A 361 5.66 -38.43 7.54
C GLY A 361 5.38 -37.10 6.83
N THR A 362 4.75 -37.14 5.66
CA THR A 362 4.32 -35.94 4.93
C THR A 362 3.33 -35.12 5.73
N TRP A 363 2.31 -35.77 6.30
CA TRP A 363 1.30 -35.09 7.11
C TRP A 363 1.92 -34.40 8.33
N MET A 364 2.79 -35.12 9.06
CA MET A 364 3.49 -34.58 10.23
C MET A 364 4.46 -33.46 9.84
N GLY A 365 5.21 -33.62 8.76
CA GLY A 365 6.13 -32.60 8.26
C GLY A 365 5.40 -31.31 7.86
N ALA A 366 4.26 -31.43 7.16
CA ALA A 366 3.43 -30.28 6.81
C ALA A 366 2.87 -29.58 8.05
N ARG A 367 2.41 -30.34 9.07
CA ARG A 367 1.91 -29.77 10.33
C ARG A 367 3.00 -29.08 11.13
N LEU A 368 4.17 -29.70 11.28
CA LEU A 368 5.31 -29.09 11.96
C LEU A 368 5.78 -27.83 11.23
N GLY A 369 5.86 -27.86 9.90
CA GLY A 369 6.21 -26.69 9.10
C GLY A 369 5.25 -25.52 9.32
N ALA A 370 3.94 -25.78 9.28
CA ALA A 370 2.91 -24.76 9.51
C ALA A 370 2.96 -24.18 10.94
N VAL A 371 3.28 -24.99 11.95
CA VAL A 371 3.36 -24.54 13.35
C VAL A 371 4.63 -23.76 13.64
N ILE A 372 5.77 -24.16 13.07
CA ILE A 372 7.08 -23.53 13.35
C ILE A 372 7.25 -22.22 12.56
N MET A 373 6.70 -22.13 11.35
CA MET A 373 6.93 -21.01 10.43
C MET A 373 6.70 -19.61 11.03
N PRO A 374 5.62 -19.33 11.78
CA PRO A 374 5.42 -18.02 12.38
C PRO A 374 6.53 -17.60 13.36
N PHE A 375 7.14 -18.56 14.06
CA PHE A 375 8.22 -18.31 15.02
C PHE A 375 9.57 -18.01 14.36
N LEU A 376 9.72 -18.34 13.07
CA LEU A 376 10.89 -17.96 12.28
C LEU A 376 10.79 -16.50 11.79
N GLY A 377 9.58 -15.93 11.83
CA GLY A 377 9.25 -14.56 11.43
C GLY A 377 9.40 -13.51 12.52
N SER A 378 10.09 -13.82 13.61
CA SER A 378 10.41 -12.83 14.64
C SER A 378 11.86 -12.38 14.48
N ASP A 379 12.09 -11.07 14.48
CA ASP A 379 13.45 -10.53 14.54
C ASP A 379 14.13 -10.85 15.88
N ASP A 380 15.39 -10.44 16.04
CA ASP A 380 16.19 -10.60 17.25
C ASP A 380 15.58 -9.90 18.49
N GLN A 381 14.60 -9.03 18.29
CA GLN A 381 13.87 -8.29 19.32
C GLN A 381 12.43 -8.83 19.54
N GLY A 382 12.02 -9.85 18.80
CA GLY A 382 10.69 -10.47 18.91
C GLY A 382 9.58 -9.75 18.13
N ALA A 383 9.91 -8.74 17.32
CA ALA A 383 8.95 -8.08 16.44
C ALA A 383 8.64 -8.96 15.23
N GLN A 384 7.36 -8.99 14.82
CA GLN A 384 6.95 -9.78 13.66
C GLN A 384 7.45 -9.11 12.37
N VAL A 385 8.15 -9.88 11.56
CA VAL A 385 8.58 -9.48 10.22
C VAL A 385 7.35 -9.34 9.32
N VAL A 386 7.22 -8.18 8.69
CA VAL A 386 6.17 -7.87 7.72
C VAL A 386 6.76 -7.85 6.32
N PRO A 387 6.13 -8.54 5.34
CA PRO A 387 4.94 -9.40 5.45
C PRO A 387 5.25 -10.75 6.12
N PRO A 388 4.24 -11.42 6.72
CA PRO A 388 4.44 -12.69 7.39
C PRO A 388 4.93 -13.78 6.42
N PHE A 389 5.71 -14.73 6.94
CA PHE A 389 6.14 -15.88 6.17
C PHE A 389 4.96 -16.75 5.77
N ILE A 390 4.86 -17.05 4.47
CA ILE A 390 3.91 -18.01 3.91
C ILE A 390 4.60 -19.32 3.55
N MET A 391 3.90 -20.44 3.77
CA MET A 391 4.44 -21.74 3.42
C MET A 391 4.38 -21.94 1.91
N GLN A 392 5.54 -21.80 1.27
CA GLN A 392 5.71 -22.12 -0.14
C GLN A 392 6.38 -23.48 -0.29
N VAL A 393 5.69 -24.42 -0.94
CA VAL A 393 6.22 -25.75 -1.21
C VAL A 393 6.82 -25.78 -2.61
N ASP A 394 8.12 -26.07 -2.70
CA ASP A 394 8.77 -26.40 -3.96
C ASP A 394 8.48 -27.85 -4.33
N TRP A 395 7.43 -28.03 -5.15
CA TRP A 395 6.99 -29.34 -5.62
C TRP A 395 8.06 -30.10 -6.37
N THR A 396 8.97 -29.42 -7.07
CA THR A 396 10.03 -30.06 -7.85
C THR A 396 11.03 -30.73 -6.92
N ASN A 397 11.50 -30.01 -5.89
CA ASN A 397 12.43 -30.55 -4.90
C ASN A 397 11.76 -31.65 -4.06
N LEU A 398 10.49 -31.48 -3.70
CA LEU A 398 9.73 -32.47 -2.94
C LEU A 398 9.56 -33.78 -3.72
N LEU A 399 9.13 -33.72 -4.99
CA LEU A 399 9.00 -34.90 -5.85
C LEU A 399 10.34 -35.60 -6.10
N THR A 400 11.42 -34.83 -6.32
CA THR A 400 12.77 -35.38 -6.49
C THR A 400 13.21 -36.15 -5.25
N THR A 401 12.91 -35.62 -4.06
CA THR A 401 13.22 -36.26 -2.78
C THR A 401 12.42 -37.56 -2.59
N TYR A 402 11.11 -37.54 -2.89
CA TYR A 402 10.30 -38.75 -2.82
C TYR A 402 10.75 -39.81 -3.83
N LEU A 403 11.13 -39.42 -5.04
CA LEU A 403 11.67 -40.35 -6.02
C LEU A 403 12.95 -41.01 -5.50
N GLY A 404 13.85 -40.22 -4.89
CA GLY A 404 15.04 -40.74 -4.23
C GLY A 404 14.73 -41.74 -3.11
N MET A 405 13.75 -41.43 -2.25
CA MET A 405 13.29 -42.37 -1.21
C MET A 405 12.75 -43.67 -1.80
N VAL A 406 11.90 -43.59 -2.83
CA VAL A 406 11.31 -44.76 -3.49
C VAL A 406 12.40 -45.65 -4.08
N VAL A 407 13.42 -45.06 -4.72
CA VAL A 407 14.58 -45.80 -5.23
C VAL A 407 15.32 -46.51 -4.09
N VAL A 408 15.64 -45.81 -3.00
CA VAL A 408 16.34 -46.40 -1.84
C VAL A 408 15.54 -47.53 -1.21
N PHE A 409 14.26 -47.33 -0.92
CA PHE A 409 13.42 -48.38 -0.33
C PHE A 409 13.22 -49.57 -1.27
N THR A 410 13.11 -49.34 -2.58
CA THR A 410 13.04 -50.42 -3.57
C THR A 410 14.33 -51.26 -3.56
N LEU A 411 15.50 -50.60 -3.54
CA LEU A 411 16.80 -51.28 -3.44
C LEU A 411 16.92 -52.10 -2.16
N VAL A 412 16.44 -51.56 -1.03
CA VAL A 412 16.40 -52.26 0.26
C VAL A 412 15.51 -53.49 0.18
N ILE A 413 14.29 -53.38 -0.37
CA ILE A 413 13.37 -54.51 -0.54
C ILE A 413 14.01 -55.60 -1.41
N VAL A 414 14.61 -55.21 -2.54
CA VAL A 414 15.30 -56.15 -3.44
C VAL A 414 16.46 -56.85 -2.71
N GLY A 415 17.25 -56.11 -1.93
CA GLY A 415 18.34 -56.64 -1.13
C GLY A 415 17.86 -57.66 -0.09
N VAL A 416 16.76 -57.37 0.62
CA VAL A 416 16.15 -58.29 1.58
C VAL A 416 15.63 -59.55 0.88
N ILE A 417 14.90 -59.42 -0.23
CA ILE A 417 14.41 -60.57 -1.01
C ILE A 417 15.57 -61.44 -1.49
N PHE A 418 16.67 -60.82 -1.94
CA PHE A 418 17.87 -61.54 -2.37
C PHE A 418 18.51 -62.34 -1.23
N LEU A 419 18.69 -61.72 -0.06
CA LEU A 419 19.22 -62.39 1.14
C LEU A 419 18.37 -63.60 1.55
N ILE A 420 17.04 -63.44 1.53
CA ILE A 420 16.08 -64.50 1.82
C ILE A 420 16.23 -65.67 0.84
N ARG A 421 16.26 -65.37 -0.47
CA ARG A 421 16.44 -66.40 -1.51
C ARG A 421 17.73 -67.20 -1.27
N ARG A 422 18.84 -66.51 -0.97
CA ARG A 422 20.14 -67.15 -0.75
C ARG A 422 20.17 -68.05 0.48
N MET A 423 19.52 -67.65 1.57
CA MET A 423 19.47 -68.46 2.79
C MET A 423 18.66 -69.76 2.61
N SER A 424 17.60 -69.73 1.81
CA SER A 424 16.78 -70.92 1.53
C SER A 424 17.52 -72.00 0.72
N LEU A 425 18.43 -71.59 -0.19
CA LEU A 425 19.23 -72.50 -1.01
C LEU A 425 20.27 -73.30 -0.20
N ASN A 426 20.89 -72.67 0.80
CA ASN A 426 21.93 -73.34 1.62
C ASN A 426 21.36 -74.30 2.68
N ARG A 427 20.09 -74.14 3.09
CA ARG A 427 19.44 -75.07 4.04
C ARG A 427 18.86 -76.32 3.36
N ALA A 428 18.44 -76.23 2.10
CA ALA A 428 17.92 -77.36 1.35
C ALA A 428 18.97 -78.49 1.15
N LEU A 429 20.27 -78.16 1.18
CA LEU A 429 21.36 -79.14 1.11
C LEU A 429 21.66 -79.87 2.43
N ARG A 430 21.23 -79.34 3.59
CA ARG A 430 21.45 -79.96 4.91
C ARG A 430 20.29 -80.81 5.42
N LEU A 431 19.12 -80.71 4.79
CA LEU A 431 17.94 -81.54 5.10
C LEU A 431 17.93 -82.88 4.35
N GLY A 432 18.90 -83.12 3.46
CA GLY A 432 19.11 -84.42 2.80
C GLY A 432 20.03 -85.39 3.55
N GLU A 433 20.57 -84.99 4.72
CA GLU A 433 21.49 -85.79 5.55
C GLU A 433 20.91 -86.17 6.93
N MET A 434 19.60 -86.00 7.16
CA MET A 434 18.92 -86.51 8.37
C MET A 434 17.84 -87.52 8.04
#